data_AF-A0A3S1D600-F1
#
_entry.id   AF-A0A3S1D600-F1
#
_cell.length_a   1.000
_cell.length_b   1.000
_cell.length_c   1.000
_cell.angle_alpha   90.00
_cell.angle_beta   90.00
_cell.angle_gamma   90.00
#
_symmetry.space_group_name_H-M   'P 1'
#
loop_
_entity.id
_entity.type
_entity.pdbx_description
1 polymer ?
#
loop_
_entity_poly.entity_id
_entity_poly.type
_entity_poly.pdbx_seq_one_letter_code
_entity_poly.pdbx_strand_id
1 'polypeptide(L)'
;MHLETVASERNLDHLKSRLVSLDPARLAGTTRLMRNKIVSARIRHAELIEQLHTLEKQYAEADNPHLQHHFMQYIEVLRPQIKHAFETISPYAVR
;
A
#
# COMPACT_ATOMS: atom_id res chain seq x y z
N MET A 1 5.40 16.76 -19.06
CA MET A 1 5.22 15.32 -18.71
C MET A 1 4.35 15.20 -17.46
N HIS A 2 3.05 15.54 -17.54
CA HIS A 2 2.16 15.64 -16.36
C HIS A 2 0.91 14.76 -16.51
N LEU A 3 1.08 13.44 -16.64
CA LEU A 3 -0.06 12.52 -16.75
C LEU A 3 0.03 11.27 -15.88
N GLU A 4 1.16 10.99 -15.22
CA GLU A 4 1.29 9.77 -14.39
C GLU A 4 0.89 9.97 -12.92
N THR A 5 0.88 11.22 -12.42
CA THR A 5 0.58 11.52 -11.01
C THR A 5 -0.90 11.31 -10.65
N VAL A 6 -1.81 11.68 -11.56
CA VAL A 6 -3.27 11.58 -11.33
C VAL A 6 -3.76 10.12 -11.32
N ALA A 7 -3.06 9.23 -12.03
CA ALA A 7 -3.34 7.78 -12.00
C ALA A 7 -2.84 7.11 -10.70
N SER A 8 -1.81 7.67 -10.05
CA SER A 8 -1.29 7.20 -8.76
C SER A 8 -2.26 7.52 -7.62
N GLU A 9 -2.80 8.76 -7.58
CA GLU A 9 -3.75 9.20 -6.53
C GLU A 9 -5.05 8.40 -6.54
N ARG A 10 -5.67 8.17 -7.72
CA ARG A 10 -6.90 7.35 -7.82
C ARG A 10 -6.69 5.89 -7.41
N ASN A 11 -5.52 5.32 -7.66
CA ASN A 11 -5.20 3.96 -7.20
C ASN A 11 -4.95 3.92 -5.68
N LEU A 12 -4.42 4.99 -5.11
CA LEU A 12 -4.13 5.10 -3.68
C LEU A 12 -5.36 5.31 -2.82
N ASP A 13 -6.30 6.17 -3.23
CA ASP A 13 -7.60 6.28 -2.53
C ASP A 13 -8.38 4.96 -2.59
N HIS A 14 -8.27 4.23 -3.70
CA HIS A 14 -8.82 2.89 -3.84
C HIS A 14 -8.09 1.85 -2.97
N LEU A 15 -6.78 1.99 -2.75
CA LEU A 15 -6.00 1.13 -1.85
C LEU A 15 -6.24 1.46 -0.36
N LYS A 16 -6.43 2.74 -0.02
CA LYS A 16 -6.77 3.23 1.33
C LYS A 16 -8.19 2.83 1.74
N SER A 17 -9.17 2.99 0.85
CA SER A 17 -10.54 2.51 1.11
C SER A 17 -10.60 0.99 1.23
N ARG A 18 -9.64 0.30 0.60
CA ARG A 18 -9.43 -1.15 0.70
C ARG A 18 -8.40 -1.50 1.77
N LEU A 19 -8.51 -0.93 2.97
CA LEU A 19 -8.11 -1.67 4.18
C LEU A 19 -8.91 -2.97 4.18
N VAL A 20 -8.36 -3.98 3.49
CA VAL A 20 -9.11 -5.14 3.05
C VAL A 20 -9.65 -5.86 4.28
N SER A 21 -10.96 -5.80 4.46
CA SER A 21 -11.65 -6.73 5.35
C SER A 21 -11.39 -8.12 4.83
N LEU A 22 -10.83 -8.97 5.69
CA LEU A 22 -10.59 -10.36 5.34
C LEU A 22 -11.91 -11.12 5.43
N ASP A 23 -12.23 -11.89 4.41
CA ASP A 23 -13.41 -12.76 4.38
C ASP A 23 -13.17 -13.98 5.29
N PRO A 24 -13.90 -14.11 6.41
CA PRO A 24 -13.72 -15.21 7.35
C PRO A 24 -13.93 -16.59 6.70
N ALA A 25 -14.82 -16.70 5.71
CA ALA A 25 -15.07 -17.96 5.01
C ALA A 25 -13.86 -18.39 4.18
N ARG A 26 -13.16 -17.43 3.56
CA ARG A 26 -11.91 -17.71 2.81
C ARG A 26 -10.74 -18.02 3.74
N LEU A 27 -10.71 -17.44 4.92
CA LEU A 27 -9.71 -17.73 5.96
C LEU A 27 -9.95 -19.09 6.65
N ALA A 28 -11.18 -19.60 6.65
CA ALA A 28 -11.53 -20.84 7.32
C ALA A 28 -10.79 -22.06 6.74
N GLY A 29 -10.52 -22.06 5.43
CA GLY A 29 -9.75 -23.11 4.75
C GLY A 29 -8.23 -23.01 4.91
N THR A 30 -7.71 -22.04 5.66
CA THR A 30 -6.26 -21.80 5.79
C THR A 30 -5.70 -22.35 7.10
N THR A 31 -4.44 -22.79 7.07
CA THR A 31 -3.71 -23.19 8.29
C THR A 31 -3.50 -21.98 9.20
N ARG A 32 -3.30 -22.23 10.51
CA ARG A 32 -2.97 -21.17 11.48
C ARG A 32 -1.76 -20.33 11.05
N LEU A 33 -0.73 -20.99 10.50
CA LEU A 33 0.46 -20.31 9.98
C LEU A 33 0.11 -19.37 8.82
N MET A 34 -0.70 -19.83 7.87
CA MET A 34 -1.12 -19.03 6.73
C MET A 34 -1.99 -17.84 7.17
N ARG A 35 -2.92 -18.07 8.11
CA ARG A 35 -3.74 -17.01 8.70
C ARG A 35 -2.88 -15.92 9.34
N ASN A 36 -1.86 -16.31 10.11
CA ASN A 36 -0.91 -15.34 10.70
C ASN A 36 -0.17 -14.55 9.61
N LYS A 37 0.30 -15.20 8.55
CA LYS A 37 0.96 -14.51 7.42
C LYS A 37 0.05 -13.49 6.75
N ILE A 38 -1.23 -13.84 6.53
CA ILE A 38 -2.21 -12.93 5.91
C ILE A 38 -2.48 -11.73 6.82
N VAL A 39 -2.64 -11.95 8.13
CA VAL A 39 -2.84 -10.86 9.11
C VAL A 39 -1.61 -9.94 9.17
N SER A 40 -0.40 -10.51 9.23
CA SER A 40 0.84 -9.73 9.21
C SER A 40 1.01 -8.95 7.90
N ALA A 41 0.68 -9.56 6.76
CA ALA A 41 0.69 -8.86 5.48
C ALA A 41 -0.30 -7.69 5.46
N ARG A 42 -1.50 -7.85 6.04
CA ARG A 42 -2.51 -6.79 6.17
C ARG A 42 -2.04 -5.62 7.02
N ILE A 43 -1.43 -5.90 8.17
CA ILE A 43 -0.85 -4.84 9.03
C ILE A 43 0.24 -4.10 8.26
N ARG A 44 1.19 -4.84 7.67
CA ARG A 44 2.27 -4.26 6.88
C ARG A 44 1.76 -3.44 5.69
N HIS A 45 0.70 -3.89 5.01
CA HIS A 45 0.08 -3.14 3.93
C HIS A 45 -0.47 -1.80 4.42
N ALA A 46 -1.13 -1.77 5.58
CA ALA A 46 -1.64 -0.53 6.17
C ALA A 46 -0.50 0.44 6.51
N GLU A 47 0.56 -0.06 7.16
CA GLU A 47 1.76 0.74 7.51
C GLU A 47 2.44 1.33 6.26
N LEU A 48 2.61 0.52 5.21
CA LEU A 48 3.25 0.98 3.97
C LEU A 48 2.41 2.04 3.24
N ILE A 49 1.08 1.94 3.28
CA ILE A 49 0.17 2.93 2.70
C ILE A 49 0.25 4.26 3.48
N GLU A 50 0.32 4.21 4.81
CA GLU A 50 0.49 5.40 5.65
C GLU A 50 1.85 6.08 5.42
N GLN A 51 2.93 5.28 5.32
CA GLN A 51 4.25 5.78 4.97
C GLN A 51 4.28 6.44 3.60
N LEU A 52 3.68 5.80 2.59
CA LEU A 52 3.58 6.36 1.25
C LEU A 52 2.84 7.70 1.26
N HIS A 53 1.71 7.78 1.96
CA HIS A 53 0.96 9.04 2.05
C HIS A 53 1.75 10.16 2.74
N THR A 54 2.49 9.82 3.79
CA THR A 54 3.37 10.77 4.48
C THR A 54 4.45 11.30 3.54
N LEU A 55 5.07 10.41 2.76
CA LEU A 55 6.11 10.78 1.80
C LEU A 55 5.56 11.60 0.62
N GLU A 56 4.36 11.26 0.12
CA GLU A 56 3.71 12.04 -0.94
C GLU A 56 3.38 13.46 -0.47
N LYS A 57 2.91 13.61 0.78
CA LYS A 57 2.69 14.90 1.40
C LYS A 57 4.00 15.69 1.53
N GLN A 58 5.05 15.05 2.06
CA GLN A 58 6.37 15.67 2.20
C GLN A 58 6.99 16.05 0.85
N TYR A 59 6.77 15.24 -0.19
CA TYR A 59 7.17 15.55 -1.56
C TYR A 59 6.46 16.80 -2.10
N ALA A 60 5.14 16.91 -1.88
CA ALA A 60 4.35 18.05 -2.31
C ALA A 60 4.70 19.35 -1.56
N GLU A 61 5.07 19.24 -0.28
CA GLU A 61 5.45 20.38 0.58
C GLU A 61 6.94 20.76 0.47
N ALA A 62 7.77 19.96 -0.21
CA ALA A 62 9.19 20.22 -0.33
C ALA A 62 9.47 21.33 -1.35
N ASP A 63 10.04 22.44 -0.88
CA ASP A 63 10.48 23.54 -1.74
C ASP A 63 11.88 23.32 -2.37
N ASN A 64 12.59 22.27 -1.93
CA ASN A 64 13.95 21.96 -2.39
C ASN A 64 13.92 20.78 -3.39
N PRO A 65 14.40 20.96 -4.63
CA PRO A 65 14.45 19.89 -5.64
C PRO A 65 15.25 18.65 -5.22
N HIS A 66 16.31 18.79 -4.43
CA HIS A 66 17.07 17.65 -3.92
C HIS A 66 16.25 16.84 -2.91
N LEU A 67 15.47 17.51 -2.07
CA LEU A 67 14.61 16.86 -1.09
C LEU A 67 13.41 16.18 -1.78
N GLN A 68 12.81 16.83 -2.78
CA GLN A 68 11.82 16.21 -3.66
C GLN A 68 12.35 14.95 -4.33
N HIS A 69 13.58 14.98 -4.86
CA HIS A 69 14.22 13.81 -5.46
C HIS A 69 14.39 12.66 -4.46
N HIS A 70 14.82 12.95 -3.23
CA HIS A 70 14.93 11.93 -2.19
C HIS A 70 13.58 11.31 -1.82
N PHE A 71 12.53 12.11 -1.63
CA PHE A 71 11.19 11.59 -1.35
C PHE A 71 10.66 10.74 -2.51
N MET A 72 10.91 11.15 -3.76
CA MET A 72 10.56 10.36 -4.94
C MET A 72 11.24 8.98 -4.93
N GLN A 73 12.54 8.90 -4.61
CA GLN A 73 13.23 7.61 -4.51
C GLN A 73 12.64 6.70 -3.42
N TYR A 74 12.26 7.26 -2.26
CA TYR A 74 11.59 6.48 -1.22
C TYR A 74 10.22 5.96 -1.67
N ILE A 75 9.44 6.78 -2.37
CA ILE A 75 8.14 6.39 -2.95
C ILE A 75 8.32 5.25 -3.96
N GLU A 76 9.33 5.33 -4.83
CA GLU A 76 9.63 4.28 -5.83
C GLU A 76 9.98 2.94 -5.17
N VAL A 77 10.70 2.95 -4.04
CA VAL A 77 11.05 1.75 -3.27
C VAL A 77 9.85 1.15 -2.51
N LEU A 78 8.90 1.98 -2.10
CA LEU A 78 7.71 1.53 -1.35
C LEU A 78 6.65 0.87 -2.25
N ARG A 79 6.47 1.36 -3.49
CA ARG A 79 5.44 0.86 -4.42
C ARG A 79 5.47 -0.66 -4.63
N PRO A 80 6.62 -1.32 -4.88
CA PRO A 80 6.69 -2.77 -5.01
C PRO A 80 6.28 -3.52 -3.73
N GLN A 81 6.60 -2.98 -2.56
CA GLN A 81 6.27 -3.62 -1.28
C GLN A 81 4.77 -3.57 -1.00
N ILE A 82 4.13 -2.44 -1.32
CA ILE A 82 2.67 -2.27 -1.23
C ILE A 82 1.99 -3.26 -2.16
N LYS A 83 2.43 -3.35 -3.42
CA LYS A 83 1.91 -4.29 -4.40
C LYS A 83 1.99 -5.74 -3.91
N HIS A 84 3.17 -6.15 -3.44
CA HIS A 84 3.38 -7.51 -2.95
C HIS A 84 2.51 -7.85 -1.71
N ALA A 85 2.39 -6.91 -0.77
CA ALA A 85 1.52 -7.08 0.38
C ALA A 85 0.05 -7.20 -0.04
N PHE A 86 -0.40 -6.37 -0.98
CA PHE A 86 -1.76 -6.44 -1.54
C PHE A 86 -2.03 -7.78 -2.23
N GLU A 87 -1.12 -8.26 -3.09
CA GLU A 87 -1.23 -9.55 -3.77
C GLU A 87 -1.33 -10.72 -2.79
N THR A 88 -0.64 -10.63 -1.65
CA THR A 88 -0.71 -11.64 -0.58
C THR A 88 -2.08 -11.68 0.11
N ILE A 89 -2.74 -10.53 0.25
CA ILE A 89 -4.02 -10.39 0.97
C ILE A 89 -5.23 -10.56 0.04
N SER A 90 -5.12 -10.13 -1.22
CA SER A 90 -6.20 -10.03 -2.20
C SER A 90 -7.06 -11.30 -2.35
N PRO A 91 -6.50 -12.53 -2.37
CA PRO A 91 -7.31 -13.74 -2.44
C PRO A 91 -8.30 -13.90 -1.28
N TYR A 92 -7.98 -13.32 -0.12
CA TYR A 92 -8.72 -13.42 1.13
C TYR A 92 -9.55 -12.17 1.43
N ALA A 93 -9.59 -11.22 0.50
CA ALA A 93 -10.40 -10.01 0.58
C ALA A 93 -11.89 -10.28 0.42
N VAL A 94 -12.73 -9.56 1.18
CA VAL A 94 -14.13 -9.35 0.83
C VAL A 94 -14.17 -8.59 -0.52
N ARG A 95 -14.92 -9.13 -1.48
CA ARG A 95 -15.05 -8.55 -2.82
C ARG A 95 -15.97 -7.34 -2.83
#